data_AF-A0A524FNE8-F1
#
_entry.id   AF-A0A524FNE8-F1
#
_cell.length_a   1.000
_cell.length_b   1.000
_cell.length_c   1.000
_cell.angle_alpha   90.00
_cell.angle_beta   90.00
_cell.angle_gamma   90.00
#
_symmetry.space_group_name_H-M   'P 1'
#
loop_
_entity.id
_entity.type
_entity.pdbx_description
1 polymer ?
#
loop_
_entity_poly.entity_id
_entity_poly.type
_entity_poly.pdbx_seq_one_letter_code
_entity_poly.pdbx_strand_id
1 'polypeptide(L)'
;MDDYDVASWLLQNAGSCIRFRTLVDILQEQDVGIVSRALRDMLASSEVTRWLTNLTPKFDINSLHSSRTEAFENVMGKLVQLGLRAGLQPFDNKTLPFRVWLSENVKEIPHVPHAVFLRTIVA
;
A
#
# COMPACT_ATOMS: atom_id res chain seq x y z
N MET A 1 6.49 4.16 -30.75
CA MET A 1 6.60 4.71 -29.40
C MET A 1 7.44 3.70 -28.65
N ASP A 2 8.66 4.07 -28.33
CA ASP A 2 9.54 3.21 -27.53
C ASP A 2 9.19 3.33 -26.03
N ASP A 3 9.80 2.49 -25.20
CA ASP A 3 9.52 2.47 -23.75
C ASP A 3 9.86 3.81 -23.08
N TYR A 4 10.83 4.54 -23.62
CA TYR A 4 11.24 5.85 -23.13
C TYR A 4 10.21 6.94 -23.46
N ASP A 5 9.64 6.91 -24.66
CA ASP A 5 8.53 7.77 -25.07
C ASP A 5 7.32 7.58 -24.15
N VAL A 6 6.98 6.33 -23.82
CA VAL A 6 5.86 6.02 -22.91
C VAL A 6 6.15 6.55 -21.51
N ALA A 7 7.34 6.30 -20.97
CA ALA A 7 7.72 6.79 -19.65
C ALA A 7 7.69 8.32 -19.58
N SER A 8 8.25 9.00 -20.59
CA SER A 8 8.21 10.46 -20.71
C SER A 8 6.77 10.98 -20.78
N TRP A 9 5.92 10.33 -21.56
CA TRP A 9 4.50 10.68 -21.65
C TRP A 9 3.78 10.52 -20.31
N LEU A 10 4.02 9.41 -19.58
CA LEU A 10 3.45 9.19 -18.24
C LEU A 10 3.92 10.24 -17.24
N LEU A 11 5.20 10.59 -17.27
CA LEU A 11 5.76 11.65 -16.41
C LEU A 11 5.16 13.03 -16.69
N GLN A 12 4.61 13.28 -17.88
CA GLN A 12 4.00 14.55 -18.24
C GLN A 12 2.48 14.55 -17.98
N ASN A 13 1.80 13.45 -18.27
CA ASN A 13 0.35 13.41 -18.38
C ASN A 13 -0.35 12.66 -17.24
N ALA A 14 0.35 11.82 -16.48
CA ALA A 14 -0.29 11.00 -15.46
C ALA A 14 -0.42 11.71 -14.10
N GLY A 15 -1.32 11.16 -13.27
CA GLY A 15 -1.47 11.58 -11.87
C GLY A 15 -0.26 11.20 -11.00
N SER A 16 -0.19 11.77 -9.79
CA SER A 16 1.00 11.68 -8.93
C SER A 16 1.41 10.24 -8.56
N CYS A 17 0.46 9.31 -8.38
CA CYS A 17 0.77 7.91 -8.12
C CYS A 17 1.48 7.24 -9.30
N ILE A 18 0.98 7.44 -10.52
CA ILE A 18 1.59 6.86 -11.72
C ILE A 18 2.92 7.53 -12.03
N ARG A 19 3.04 8.84 -11.81
CA ARG A 19 4.33 9.56 -11.93
C ARG A 19 5.38 9.00 -10.97
N PHE A 20 5.03 8.84 -9.69
CA PHE A 20 5.94 8.26 -8.70
C PHE A 20 6.35 6.84 -9.13
N ARG A 21 5.39 5.96 -9.44
CA ARG A 21 5.69 4.60 -9.89
C ARG A 21 6.51 4.54 -11.17
N THR A 22 6.29 5.45 -12.11
CA THR A 22 7.12 5.54 -13.33
C THR A 22 8.57 5.85 -12.97
N LEU A 23 8.81 6.78 -12.04
CA LEU A 23 10.16 7.12 -11.59
C LEU A 23 10.85 5.94 -10.87
N VAL A 24 10.18 5.29 -9.91
CA VAL A 24 10.82 4.25 -9.10
C VAL A 24 10.81 2.85 -9.71
N ASP A 25 9.73 2.46 -10.40
CA ASP A 25 9.54 1.09 -10.86
C ASP A 25 10.00 0.89 -12.32
N ILE A 26 9.89 1.92 -13.17
CA ILE A 26 10.22 1.85 -14.62
C ILE A 26 11.60 2.45 -14.89
N LEU A 27 11.78 3.72 -14.54
CA LEU A 27 13.01 4.46 -14.85
C LEU A 27 14.13 4.24 -13.84
N GLN A 28 13.80 3.72 -12.65
CA GLN A 28 14.74 3.54 -11.53
C GLN A 28 15.55 4.81 -11.25
N GLU A 29 14.86 5.95 -11.20
CA GLU A 29 15.45 7.26 -10.98
C GLU A 29 16.26 7.28 -9.68
N GLN A 30 17.49 7.80 -9.77
CA GLN A 30 18.46 7.85 -8.66
C GLN A 30 18.52 9.23 -8.02
N ASP A 31 18.01 10.28 -8.68
CA ASP A 31 17.92 11.61 -8.09
C ASP A 31 16.91 11.62 -6.93
N VAL A 32 17.47 11.64 -5.71
CA VAL A 32 16.71 11.66 -4.45
C VAL A 32 15.75 12.84 -4.38
N GLY A 33 16.12 14.00 -4.96
CA GLY A 33 15.27 15.18 -4.98
C GLY A 33 14.04 15.01 -5.88
N ILE A 34 14.20 14.40 -7.05
CA ILE A 34 13.09 14.07 -7.97
C ILE A 34 12.17 13.05 -7.32
N VAL A 35 12.71 11.94 -6.81
CA VAL A 35 11.93 10.87 -6.17
C VAL A 35 11.20 11.39 -4.93
N SER A 36 11.85 12.19 -4.10
CA SER A 36 11.23 12.74 -2.88
C SER A 36 10.10 13.72 -3.18
N ARG A 37 10.22 14.53 -4.24
CA ARG A 37 9.11 15.40 -4.70
C ARG A 37 7.93 14.55 -5.17
N ALA A 38 8.16 13.57 -6.03
CA ALA A 38 7.11 12.70 -6.52
C ALA A 38 6.43 11.90 -5.40
N LEU A 39 7.19 11.42 -4.42
CA LEU A 39 6.65 10.74 -3.24
C LEU A 39 5.72 11.67 -2.44
N ARG A 40 6.16 12.91 -2.17
CA ARG A 40 5.34 13.90 -1.46
C ARG A 40 4.04 14.20 -2.22
N ASP A 41 4.11 14.39 -3.53
CA ASP A 41 2.93 14.67 -4.36
C ASP A 41 1.97 13.47 -4.43
N MET A 42 2.51 12.25 -4.44
CA MET A 42 1.71 11.02 -4.33
C MET A 42 0.99 10.95 -2.98
N LEU A 43 1.71 11.16 -1.88
CA LEU A 43 1.16 11.12 -0.52
C LEU A 43 0.12 12.22 -0.27
N ALA A 44 0.27 13.39 -0.90
CA ALA A 44 -0.69 14.49 -0.83
C ALA A 44 -1.93 14.26 -1.69
N SER A 45 -1.97 13.23 -2.55
CA SER A 45 -3.15 12.94 -3.36
C SER A 45 -4.34 12.54 -2.49
N SER A 46 -5.53 12.99 -2.87
CA SER A 46 -6.78 12.66 -2.18
C SER A 46 -7.03 11.16 -2.14
N GLU A 47 -6.66 10.45 -3.21
CA GLU A 47 -6.82 9.00 -3.33
C GLU A 47 -5.96 8.26 -2.30
N VAL A 48 -4.65 8.57 -2.23
CA VAL A 48 -3.74 7.93 -1.26
C VAL A 48 -4.14 8.26 0.16
N THR A 49 -4.48 9.52 0.43
CA THR A 49 -4.92 9.96 1.76
C THR A 49 -6.18 9.22 2.21
N ARG A 50 -7.16 9.04 1.31
CA ARG A 50 -8.39 8.28 1.56
C ARG A 50 -8.09 6.84 1.96
N TRP A 51 -7.28 6.14 1.17
CA TRP A 51 -6.97 4.73 1.45
C TRP A 51 -6.12 4.54 2.70
N LEU A 52 -5.16 5.44 2.97
CA LEU A 52 -4.39 5.41 4.23
C LEU A 52 -5.28 5.67 5.45
N THR A 53 -6.34 6.46 5.29
CA THR A 53 -7.32 6.72 6.36
C THR A 53 -8.17 5.49 6.63
N ASN A 54 -8.55 4.75 5.59
CA ASN A 54 -9.36 3.53 5.71
C ASN A 54 -8.60 2.34 6.33
N LEU A 55 -7.26 2.38 6.33
CA LEU A 55 -6.44 1.34 6.97
C LEU A 55 -6.52 1.49 8.50
N THR A 56 -7.49 0.80 9.10
CA THR A 56 -7.79 0.85 10.54
C THR A 56 -7.55 -0.51 11.19
N PRO A 57 -6.86 -0.57 12.36
CA PRO A 57 -6.45 -1.83 12.97
C PRO A 57 -7.62 -2.53 13.66
N LYS A 58 -8.34 -3.35 12.92
CA LYS A 58 -9.42 -4.22 13.39
C LYS A 58 -9.18 -5.63 12.89
N PHE A 59 -9.26 -6.61 13.78
CA PHE A 59 -8.80 -7.98 13.54
C PHE A 59 -9.92 -9.03 13.56
N ASP A 60 -11.18 -8.60 13.53
CA ASP A 60 -12.30 -9.51 13.31
C ASP A 60 -12.40 -9.92 11.83
N ILE A 61 -13.12 -11.02 11.58
CA ILE A 61 -13.24 -11.60 10.24
C ILE A 61 -13.70 -10.59 9.18
N ASN A 62 -14.69 -9.75 9.47
CA ASN A 62 -15.25 -8.83 8.47
C ASN A 62 -14.36 -7.60 8.23
N SER A 63 -13.57 -7.22 9.24
CA SER A 63 -12.59 -6.15 9.13
C SER A 63 -11.33 -6.57 8.38
N LEU A 64 -10.99 -7.86 8.37
CA LEU A 64 -9.86 -8.38 7.60
C LEU A 64 -10.27 -8.88 6.20
N HIS A 65 -11.40 -9.59 6.13
CA HIS A 65 -11.91 -10.28 4.95
C HIS A 65 -13.39 -10.02 4.71
N SER A 66 -13.71 -9.17 3.74
CA SER A 66 -15.09 -8.97 3.29
C SER A 66 -15.15 -8.13 2.01
N SER A 67 -16.33 -8.02 1.42
CA SER A 67 -16.56 -7.11 0.29
C SER A 67 -16.61 -5.62 0.68
N ARG A 68 -16.32 -5.27 1.95
CA ARG A 68 -16.33 -3.86 2.41
C ARG A 68 -15.06 -3.16 1.96
N THR A 69 -15.20 -1.92 1.53
CA THR A 69 -14.08 -1.08 1.11
C THR A 69 -13.00 -0.96 2.18
N GLU A 70 -13.39 -0.93 3.45
CA GLU A 70 -12.50 -0.73 4.61
C GLU A 70 -11.86 -2.03 5.11
N ALA A 71 -12.23 -3.19 4.54
CA ALA A 71 -11.58 -4.44 4.90
C ALA A 71 -10.09 -4.39 4.55
N PHE A 72 -9.24 -4.91 5.43
CA PHE A 72 -7.79 -4.85 5.31
C PHE A 72 -7.31 -5.29 3.92
N GLU A 73 -7.80 -6.44 3.42
CA GLU A 73 -7.37 -6.98 2.11
C GLU A 73 -7.60 -5.99 0.95
N ASN A 74 -8.74 -5.28 0.98
CA ASN A 74 -9.13 -4.35 -0.07
C ASN A 74 -8.32 -3.05 0.04
N VAL A 75 -8.17 -2.53 1.26
CA VAL A 75 -7.39 -1.32 1.53
C VAL A 75 -5.93 -1.55 1.18
N MET A 76 -5.34 -2.66 1.63
CA MET A 76 -3.94 -3.00 1.34
C MET A 76 -3.70 -3.22 -0.14
N GLY A 77 -4.56 -4.00 -0.82
CA GLY A 77 -4.47 -4.21 -2.25
C GLY A 77 -4.46 -2.89 -3.01
N LYS A 78 -5.31 -1.94 -2.60
CA LYS A 78 -5.36 -0.62 -3.25
C LYS A 78 -4.15 0.26 -2.93
N LEU A 79 -3.68 0.28 -1.69
CA LEU A 79 -2.48 1.03 -1.31
C LEU A 79 -1.24 0.55 -2.08
N VAL A 80 -1.08 -0.76 -2.24
CA VAL A 80 0.00 -1.33 -3.06
C VAL A 80 -0.13 -0.93 -4.53
N GLN A 81 -1.33 -0.97 -5.11
CA GLN A 81 -1.56 -0.49 -6.48
C GLN A 81 -1.19 1.00 -6.68
N LEU A 82 -1.41 1.83 -5.66
CA LEU A 82 -1.08 3.26 -5.67
C LEU A 82 0.42 3.53 -5.47
N GLY A 83 1.23 2.50 -5.19
CA GLY A 83 2.69 2.60 -5.05
C GLY A 83 3.18 2.65 -3.60
N LEU A 84 2.31 2.43 -2.62
CA LEU A 84 2.72 2.34 -1.21
C LEU A 84 3.38 0.99 -0.96
N ARG A 85 4.54 1.02 -0.29
CA ARG A 85 5.35 -0.15 0.02
C ARG A 85 6.14 0.06 1.32
N ALA A 86 6.70 -1.03 1.84
CA ALA A 86 7.57 -0.99 3.01
C ALA A 86 8.72 0.02 2.83
N GLY A 87 9.06 0.73 3.91
CA GLY A 87 10.06 1.80 3.91
C GLY A 87 9.47 3.20 3.65
N LEU A 88 8.19 3.31 3.32
CA LEU A 88 7.47 4.58 3.26
C LEU A 88 6.79 4.86 4.60
N GLN A 89 7.32 5.81 5.37
CA GLN A 89 6.93 6.06 6.76
C GLN A 89 5.41 6.14 7.01
N PRO A 90 4.58 6.83 6.21
CA PRO A 90 3.12 6.86 6.43
C PRO A 90 2.47 5.47 6.32
N PHE A 91 2.97 4.63 5.42
CA PHE A 91 2.50 3.27 5.22
C PHE A 91 3.01 2.33 6.32
N ASP A 92 4.28 2.44 6.68
CA ASP A 92 4.89 1.62 7.74
C ASP A 92 4.22 1.87 9.10
N ASN A 93 3.88 3.12 9.40
CA ASN A 93 3.16 3.50 10.61
C ASN A 93 1.75 2.89 10.64
N LYS A 94 1.04 2.93 9.51
CA LYS A 94 -0.33 2.40 9.40
C LYS A 94 -0.39 0.86 9.42
N THR A 95 0.64 0.21 8.90
CA THR A 95 0.74 -1.26 8.87
C THR A 95 1.35 -1.85 10.15
N LEU A 96 1.99 -1.04 11.00
CA LEU A 96 2.63 -1.51 12.23
C LEU A 96 1.70 -2.36 13.14
N PRO A 97 0.46 -1.94 13.46
CA PRO A 97 -0.41 -2.75 14.32
C PRO A 97 -0.73 -4.13 13.73
N PHE A 98 -0.86 -4.22 12.40
CA PHE A 98 -1.11 -5.49 11.70
C PHE A 98 0.09 -6.42 11.74
N ARG A 99 1.30 -5.87 11.56
CA ARG A 99 2.55 -6.63 11.69
C ARG A 99 2.75 -7.15 13.10
N VAL A 100 2.48 -6.33 14.12
CA VAL A 100 2.52 -6.74 15.53
C VAL A 100 1.51 -7.87 15.77
N TRP A 101 0.24 -7.67 15.41
CA TRP A 101 -0.79 -8.70 15.55
C TRP A 101 -0.41 -10.02 14.87
N LEU A 102 0.10 -9.96 13.64
CA LEU A 102 0.53 -11.16 12.92
C LEU A 102 1.68 -11.87 13.65
N SER A 103 2.68 -11.11 14.13
CA SER A 103 3.83 -11.67 14.84
C SER A 103 3.44 -12.39 16.13
N GLU A 104 2.43 -11.89 16.84
CA GLU A 104 1.88 -12.47 18.06
C GLU A 104 1.00 -13.70 17.77
N ASN A 105 0.37 -13.77 16.60
CA ASN A 105 -0.63 -14.80 16.29
C ASN A 105 -0.13 -15.92 15.37
N VAL A 106 0.98 -15.73 14.63
CA VAL A 106 1.40 -16.69 13.58
C VAL A 106 1.75 -18.07 14.13
N LYS A 107 2.24 -18.17 15.38
CA LYS A 107 2.63 -19.44 16.04
C LYS A 107 1.54 -20.00 16.94
N GLU A 108 0.49 -19.23 17.22
CA GLU A 108 -0.58 -19.64 18.15
C GLU A 108 -1.47 -20.71 17.54
N ILE A 109 -1.84 -21.71 18.33
CA ILE A 109 -2.78 -22.75 17.89
C ILE A 109 -4.14 -22.07 17.62
N PRO A 110 -4.75 -22.24 16.43
CA PRO A 110 -6.00 -21.57 16.10
C PRO A 110 -7.15 -22.08 16.98
N HIS A 111 -7.77 -21.18 17.74
CA HIS A 111 -8.96 -21.49 18.54
C HIS A 111 -10.27 -21.42 17.73
N VAL A 112 -10.23 -20.82 16.54
CA VAL A 112 -11.37 -20.75 15.61
C VAL A 112 -10.94 -21.17 14.21
N PRO A 113 -11.82 -21.81 13.41
CA PRO A 113 -11.45 -22.38 12.11
C PRO A 113 -10.81 -21.39 11.14
N HIS A 114 -11.27 -20.14 11.14
CA HIS A 114 -10.81 -19.10 10.22
C HIS A 114 -9.54 -18.36 10.69
N ALA A 115 -9.02 -18.63 11.89
CA ALA A 115 -7.87 -17.90 12.42
C ALA A 115 -6.62 -18.03 11.54
N VAL A 116 -6.36 -19.22 10.99
CA VAL A 116 -5.23 -19.44 10.07
C VAL A 116 -5.40 -18.64 8.79
N PHE A 117 -6.62 -18.65 8.22
CA PHE A 117 -6.94 -17.89 7.03
C PHE A 117 -6.76 -16.37 7.24
N LEU A 118 -7.23 -15.82 8.37
CA LEU A 118 -7.05 -14.41 8.69
C LEU A 118 -5.57 -14.01 8.80
N ARG A 119 -4.71 -14.89 9.31
CA ARG A 119 -3.25 -14.66 9.32
C ARG A 119 -2.67 -14.60 7.92
N THR A 120 -3.14 -15.44 6.99
CA THR A 120 -2.68 -15.43 5.59
C THR A 120 -3.10 -14.18 4.82
N ILE A 121 -4.20 -13.53 5.22
CA ILE A 121 -4.62 -12.25 4.64
C ILE A 121 -3.71 -11.11 5.06
N VAL A 122 -3.25 -11.13 6.32
CA VAL A 122 -2.43 -10.05 6.90
C VAL A 122 -0.94 -10.17 6.55
N ALA A 123 -0.47 -11.38 6.25
CA ALA A 123 0.92 -11.70 5.91
C ALA A 123 1.36 -11.11 4.57
#